data_AF-A0A5N5UL68-F1
#
_entry.id   AF-A0A5N5UL68-F1
#
_cell.length_a   1.000
_cell.length_b   1.000
_cell.length_c   1.000
_cell.angle_alpha   90.00
_cell.angle_beta   90.00
_cell.angle_gamma   90.00
#
_symmetry.space_group_name_H-M   'P 1'
#
loop_
_entity.id
_entity.type
_entity.pdbx_description
1 polymer ?
#
loop_
_entity_poly.entity_id
_entity_poly.type
_entity_poly.pdbx_seq_one_letter_code
_entity_poly.pdbx_strand_id
1 'polypeptide(L)' 'MTLRKEPDSDWWVAKDEETDVASQGKSRAEALEMLDEAVALHHGEIGHEPTDEELRELGIDPETARTQSDELPDVLQ' A
#
# COMPACT_ATOMS: atom_id res chain seq x y z
N MET A 1 -3.98 -16.41 -1.61
CA MET A 1 -3.10 -15.60 -2.49
C MET A 1 -3.44 -15.86 -3.96
N THR A 2 -3.56 -14.80 -4.75
CA THR A 2 -3.71 -14.87 -6.21
C THR A 2 -2.58 -14.14 -6.93
N LEU A 3 -2.30 -14.54 -8.17
CA LEU A 3 -1.33 -13.90 -9.04
C LEU A 3 -1.84 -13.96 -10.48
N ARG A 4 -1.83 -12.82 -11.17
CA ARG A 4 -2.29 -12.72 -12.57
C ARG A 4 -1.41 -11.78 -13.39
N LYS A 5 -1.29 -12.05 -14.69
CA LYS A 5 -0.76 -11.10 -15.68
C LYS A 5 -1.92 -10.23 -16.16
N GLU A 6 -1.72 -8.92 -16.21
CA GLU A 6 -2.73 -8.01 -16.73
C GLU A 6 -2.85 -8.18 -18.27
N PRO A 7 -4.06 -8.35 -18.83
CA PRO A 7 -4.24 -8.77 -20.23
C PRO A 7 -3.57 -7.85 -21.27
N ASP A 8 -3.59 -6.54 -21.01
CA ASP A 8 -3.14 -5.51 -21.94
C ASP A 8 -1.82 -4.84 -21.51
N SER A 9 -1.05 -5.46 -20.62
CA SER A 9 0.24 -4.91 -20.20
C SER A 9 1.26 -5.98 -19.81
N ASP A 10 2.50 -5.56 -19.61
CA ASP A 10 3.57 -6.42 -19.07
C ASP A 10 3.59 -6.46 -17.54
N TRP A 11 2.51 -6.03 -16.88
CA TRP A 11 2.39 -6.05 -15.42
C TRP A 11 1.79 -7.34 -14.89
N TRP A 12 2.23 -7.66 -13.67
CA TRP A 12 1.71 -8.73 -12.83
C TRP A 12 1.10 -8.11 -11.59
N VAL A 13 -0.03 -8.65 -11.15
CA VAL A 13 -0.70 -8.30 -9.90
C VAL A 13 -0.70 -9.51 -9.00
N ALA A 14 -0.17 -9.35 -7.79
CA ALA A 14 -0.21 -10.33 -6.72
C ALA A 14 -1.13 -9.79 -5.60
N LYS A 15 -1.98 -10.65 -5.05
CA LYS A 15 -2.90 -10.28 -3.96
C LYS A 15 -2.87 -11.34 -2.87
N ASP A 16 -2.67 -10.90 -1.64
CA ASP A 16 -2.97 -11.68 -0.45
C ASP A 16 -4.48 -11.60 -0.15
N GLU A 17 -5.11 -12.74 0.08
CA GLU A 17 -6.57 -12.82 0.23
C GLU A 17 -7.01 -12.72 1.69
N GLU A 18 -6.09 -12.90 2.64
CA GLU A 18 -6.38 -12.81 4.07
C GLU A 18 -6.43 -11.35 4.51
N THR A 19 -5.47 -10.55 4.04
CA THR A 19 -5.33 -9.12 4.35
C THR A 19 -5.96 -8.20 3.30
N ASP A 20 -6.40 -8.75 2.16
CA ASP A 20 -6.81 -8.03 0.94
C ASP A 20 -5.72 -7.11 0.34
N VAL A 21 -4.47 -7.18 0.84
CA VAL A 21 -3.33 -6.41 0.31
C VAL A 21 -2.96 -6.91 -1.08
N ALA A 22 -2.73 -5.96 -1.99
CA ALA A 22 -2.29 -6.24 -3.34
C ALA A 22 -1.07 -5.40 -3.71
N SER A 23 -0.20 -5.97 -4.54
CA SER A 23 0.94 -5.30 -5.12
C SER A 23 1.14 -5.67 -6.59
N GLN A 24 1.95 -4.92 -7.31
CA GLN A 24 2.16 -5.07 -8.74
C GLN A 24 3.63 -4.92 -9.15
N GLY A 25 4.05 -5.60 -10.21
CA GLY A 25 5.41 -5.51 -10.75
C GLY A 25 5.48 -5.84 -12.24
N LYS A 26 6.55 -5.44 -12.92
CA LYS A 26 6.78 -5.74 -14.35
C LYS A 26 7.16 -7.20 -14.60
N SER A 27 7.41 -7.94 -13.53
CA SER A 27 7.63 -9.37 -13.57
C SER A 27 6.84 -10.07 -12.46
N ARG A 28 6.61 -11.36 -12.64
CA ARG A 28 6.02 -12.23 -11.60
C ARG A 28 6.80 -12.15 -10.29
N ALA A 29 8.13 -12.12 -10.36
CA ALA A 29 8.98 -12.11 -9.16
C ALA A 29 8.85 -10.78 -8.41
N GLU A 30 8.94 -9.66 -9.14
CA GLU A 30 8.78 -8.32 -8.57
C GLU A 30 7.42 -8.11 -7.92
N ALA A 31 6.33 -8.57 -8.55
CA ALA A 31 4.99 -8.46 -7.98
C ALA A 31 4.84 -9.26 -6.66
N LEU A 32 5.52 -10.41 -6.54
CA LEU A 32 5.51 -11.22 -5.33
C LEU A 32 6.40 -10.62 -4.24
N GLU A 33 7.60 -10.15 -4.58
CA GLU A 33 8.51 -9.50 -3.64
C GLU A 33 7.87 -8.23 -3.03
N MET A 34 7.24 -7.39 -3.87
CA MET A 34 6.52 -6.23 -3.38
C MET A 34 5.26 -6.59 -2.58
N LEU A 35 4.64 -7.75 -2.84
CA LEU A 35 3.50 -8.20 -2.04
C LEU A 35 3.97 -8.63 -0.64
N ASP A 36 5.06 -9.38 -0.54
CA ASP A 36 5.63 -9.80 0.75
C ASP A 36 5.98 -8.57 1.62
N GLU A 37 6.59 -7.54 1.03
CA GLU A 37 6.87 -6.28 1.71
C GLU A 37 5.59 -5.56 2.16
N ALA A 38 4.60 -5.45 1.27
CA ALA A 38 3.33 -4.77 1.58
C ALA A 38 2.53 -5.48 2.69
N VAL A 39 2.56 -6.82 2.71
CA VAL A 39 1.90 -7.62 3.76
C VAL A 39 2.62 -7.46 5.10
N ALA A 40 3.96 -7.52 5.11
CA ALA A 40 4.73 -7.25 6.32
C ALA A 40 4.49 -5.83 6.87
N LEU A 41 4.38 -4.84 5.98
CA LEU A 41 4.02 -3.46 6.34
C LEU A 41 2.60 -3.38 6.91
N HIS A 42 1.62 -4.06 6.30
CA HIS A 42 0.24 -4.11 6.78
C HIS A 42 0.14 -4.69 8.20
N HIS A 43 0.95 -5.70 8.52
CA HIS A 43 1.04 -6.27 9.86
C HIS A 43 1.88 -5.43 10.85
N GLY A 44 2.53 -4.35 10.38
CA GLY A 44 3.40 -3.52 11.20
C GLY A 44 4.72 -4.18 11.58
N GLU A 45 5.15 -5.21 10.83
CA GLU A 45 6.40 -5.93 11.06
C GLU A 45 7.62 -5.15 10.54
N ILE A 46 7.39 -4.30 9.54
CA ILE A 46 8.38 -3.41 8.93
C ILE A 46 7.83 -1.99 8.77
N GLY A 47 8.72 -1.04 8.48
CA GLY A 47 8.37 0.37 8.34
C GLY A 47 8.18 1.07 9.70
N HIS A 48 7.79 2.33 9.65
CA HIS A 48 7.38 3.12 10.81
C HIS A 48 6.38 4.19 10.39
N GLU A 49 5.60 4.67 11.35
CA GLU A 49 4.79 5.87 11.14
C GLU A 49 5.73 7.06 10.84
N PRO A 50 5.39 7.93 9.87
CA PRO A 50 6.16 9.14 9.62
C PRO A 50 6.26 10.00 10.87
N THR A 51 7.46 10.52 11.13
CA THR A 51 7.69 11.45 12.23
C THR A 51 7.17 12.85 11.87
N ASP A 52 6.88 13.66 12.89
CA ASP A 52 6.50 15.06 12.71
C ASP A 52 7.49 15.86 11.86
N GLU A 53 8.79 15.56 11.98
CA GLU A 53 9.83 16.25 11.22
C GLU A 53 9.80 15.87 9.74
N GLU A 54 9.71 14.58 9.43
CA GLU A 54 9.58 14.09 8.05
C GLU A 54 8.33 14.65 7.36
N LEU A 55 7.21 14.76 8.09
CA LEU A 55 6.00 15.40 7.57
C LEU A 55 6.24 16.89 7.27
N ARG A 56 6.89 17.62 8.19
CA ARG A 56 7.20 19.05 7.99
C ARG A 56 8.17 19.29 6.84
N GLU A 57 9.15 18.42 6.63
CA GLU A 57 10.06 18.48 5.48
C GLU A 57 9.33 18.36 4.14
N LEU A 58 8.25 17.58 4.10
CA LEU A 58 7.37 17.45 2.94
C LEU A 58 6.33 18.59 2.83
N GLY A 59 6.34 19.55 3.75
CA GLY A 59 5.37 20.65 3.81
C GLY A 59 3.99 20.23 4.34
N ILE A 60 3.91 19.12 5.06
CA ILE A 60 2.69 18.57 5.63
C ILE A 60 2.64 18.92 7.12
N ASP A 61 1.52 19.46 7.60
CA ASP A 61 1.28 19.69 9.01
C ASP A 61 0.91 18.37 9.72
N PRO A 62 1.66 17.92 10.76
CA PRO A 62 1.40 16.65 11.44
C PRO A 62 0.00 16.53 12.03
N GLU A 63 -0.54 17.64 12.57
CA GLU A 63 -1.88 17.62 13.15
C GLU A 63 -2.94 17.42 12.06
N THR A 64 -2.80 18.13 10.93
CA THR A 64 -3.65 17.94 9.75
C THR A 64 -3.57 16.50 9.21
N ALA A 65 -2.37 15.92 9.09
CA ALA A 65 -2.19 14.56 8.59
C ALA A 65 -2.96 13.49 9.41
N ARG A 66 -3.15 13.74 10.70
CA ARG A 66 -3.86 12.85 11.65
C ARG A 66 -5.38 13.06 11.70
N THR A 67 -5.91 14.08 10.99
CA THR A 67 -7.33 14.43 11.08
C THR A 67 -8.24 13.60 10.17
N GLN A 68 -7.69 12.80 9.25
CA GLN A 68 -8.51 12.03 8.32
C GLN A 68 -9.21 10.89 9.07
N SER A 69 -10.54 10.86 9.00
CA SER A 69 -11.37 9.79 9.57
C SER A 69 -11.43 8.57 8.65
N ASP A 70 -11.69 7.39 9.21
CA ASP A 70 -11.93 6.15 8.45
C ASP A 70 -13.21 6.18 7.57
N GLU A 71 -14.00 7.25 7.64
CA GLU A 71 -15.20 7.42 6.82
C GLU A 71 -14.83 7.82 5.39
N LEU A 72 -15.18 6.96 4.43
CA LEU A 72 -15.06 7.26 3.00
C LEU A 72 -16.01 8.41 2.63
N PRO A 73 -15.61 9.34 1.74
CA PRO A 73 -16.50 10.38 1.24
C PRO A 73 -17.68 9.76 0.48
N ASP A 74 -18.85 10.41 0.48
CA ASP A 74 -20.11 9.91 -0.15
C ASP A 74 -19.96 9.36 -1.57
N VAL A 75 -19.02 9.92 -2.34
CA VAL A 75 -18.75 9.49 -3.73
C VAL A 75 -18.04 8.12 -3.81
N LEU A 76 -17.43 7.67 -2.71
CA LEU A 76 -16.70 6.41 -2.58
C LEU A 76 -17.38 5.41 -1.62
N GLN A 77 -18.60 5.72 -1.14
CA GLN A 77 -19.42 4.79 -0.36
C GLN A 77 -20.15 3.78 -1.24
#